data_AF-A0A7Y7IU87-F1
#
_entry.id   AF-A0A7Y7IU87-F1
#
_cell.length_a   1.000
_cell.length_b   1.000
_cell.length_c   1.000
_cell.angle_alpha   90.00
_cell.angle_beta   90.00
_cell.angle_gamma   90.00
#
_symmetry.space_group_name_H-M   'P 1'
#
loop_
_entity.id
_entity.type
_entity.pdbx_description
1 polymer ?
#
loop_
_entity_poly.entity_id
_entity_poly.type
_entity_poly.pdbx_seq_one_letter_code
_entity_poly.pdbx_strand_id
1 'polypeptide(L)'
;MTIRMVLGCAALVMGLGAGAARPALAWGGNGHAIVADIAEARLSPAAARQVDDLLALEGHRTMDQIASWPDSIGHIPPERGGAPETLPWHYVDIDVAAPGYAAADCPDGNCVVARLPDLLRVLGDAHAPRAKRLAALKWVVHLVGDIHQPLHAAERDHDKGGNMVKVSYFGETRNGHLNLHSLWDEGILEHETGLTTGPHYAIDLARARQEAAILNDAITPGQAAAWAPQGLPG
;
A
#
# COMPACT_ATOMS: atom_id res chain seq x y z
N MET A 1 4.73 -28.78 67.49
CA MET A 1 5.00 -27.54 66.72
C MET A 1 5.08 -27.95 65.26
N THR A 2 3.95 -27.91 64.55
CA THR A 2 3.85 -28.32 63.15
C THR A 2 2.99 -27.28 62.43
N ILE A 3 3.61 -26.64 61.45
CA ILE A 3 3.09 -25.51 60.68
C ILE A 3 2.35 -26.04 59.44
N ARG A 4 1.11 -25.55 59.29
CA ARG A 4 0.34 -25.18 58.08
C ARG A 4 0.75 -25.74 56.71
N MET A 5 -0.26 -26.13 55.92
CA MET A 5 -0.56 -25.42 54.66
C MET A 5 -1.96 -25.76 54.13
N VAL A 6 -2.79 -24.74 53.97
CA VAL A 6 -4.07 -24.79 53.26
C VAL A 6 -3.77 -24.60 51.78
N LEU A 7 -4.11 -25.58 50.94
CA LEU A 7 -4.07 -25.44 49.48
C LEU A 7 -5.19 -24.49 49.04
N GLY A 8 -4.82 -23.29 48.59
CA GLY A 8 -5.71 -22.41 47.84
C GLY A 8 -5.65 -22.74 46.35
N CYS A 9 -6.79 -23.11 45.77
CA CYS A 9 -6.95 -23.21 44.32
C CYS A 9 -6.92 -21.80 43.70
N ALA A 10 -5.81 -21.42 43.08
CA ALA A 10 -5.78 -20.29 42.16
C ALA A 10 -5.86 -20.83 40.73
N ALA A 11 -7.04 -20.77 40.12
CA ALA A 11 -7.22 -21.02 38.70
C ALA A 11 -6.69 -19.81 37.92
N LEU A 12 -5.53 -19.96 37.28
CA LEU A 12 -4.96 -18.97 36.39
C LEU A 12 -5.67 -19.08 35.04
N VAL A 13 -6.66 -18.21 34.79
CA VAL A 13 -7.24 -18.02 33.45
C VAL A 13 -6.24 -17.21 32.63
N MET A 14 -5.37 -17.90 31.88
CA MET A 14 -4.61 -17.26 30.80
C MET A 14 -5.57 -16.99 29.64
N GLY A 15 -6.07 -15.76 29.56
CA GLY A 15 -6.78 -15.27 28.38
C GLY A 15 -5.80 -15.15 27.21
N LEU A 16 -5.83 -16.12 26.30
CA LEU A 16 -5.28 -15.96 24.96
C LEU A 16 -6.15 -14.94 24.22
N GLY A 17 -5.76 -13.66 24.32
CA GLY A 17 -6.20 -12.64 23.38
C GLY A 17 -5.55 -12.90 22.02
N ALA A 18 -6.10 -13.84 21.26
CA ALA A 18 -5.84 -13.92 19.83
C ALA A 18 -6.49 -12.69 19.20
N GLY A 19 -5.75 -11.58 19.11
CA GLY A 19 -6.11 -10.51 18.19
C GLY A 19 -6.19 -11.14 16.81
N ALA A 20 -7.39 -11.19 16.23
CA ALA A 20 -7.54 -11.58 14.84
C ALA A 20 -6.65 -10.64 14.01
N ALA A 21 -5.57 -11.18 13.45
CA ALA A 21 -4.79 -10.47 12.45
C ALA A 21 -5.79 -10.12 11.34
N ARG A 22 -6.05 -8.83 11.16
CA ARG A 22 -6.87 -8.37 10.04
C ARG A 22 -6.13 -8.77 8.77
N PRO A 23 -6.82 -9.28 7.73
CA PRO A 23 -6.18 -9.54 6.46
C PRO A 23 -5.47 -8.25 6.02
N ALA A 24 -4.16 -8.36 5.80
CA ALA A 24 -3.41 -7.28 5.19
C ALA A 24 -3.83 -7.25 3.71
N LEU A 25 -4.33 -6.09 3.28
CA LEU A 25 -4.73 -5.89 1.91
C LEU A 25 -3.48 -5.84 1.05
N ALA A 26 -3.53 -6.62 -0.02
CA ALA A 26 -2.47 -6.83 -0.96
C ALA A 26 -2.52 -5.73 -2.06
N TRP A 27 -1.36 -5.25 -2.55
CA TRP A 27 -1.32 -4.13 -3.52
C TRP A 27 -0.92 -4.53 -4.93
N GLY A 28 -1.90 -4.97 -5.71
CA GLY A 28 -1.92 -4.86 -7.15
C GLY A 28 -2.86 -3.75 -7.56
N GLY A 29 -3.30 -3.73 -8.82
CA GLY A 29 -4.22 -2.73 -9.33
C GLY A 29 -5.48 -2.51 -8.46
N ASN A 30 -6.13 -3.60 -8.04
CA ASN A 30 -7.29 -3.56 -7.14
C ASN A 30 -6.96 -2.92 -5.78
N GLY A 31 -5.81 -3.28 -5.19
CA GLY A 31 -5.38 -2.73 -3.91
C GLY A 31 -5.14 -1.23 -3.99
N HIS A 32 -4.40 -0.75 -4.99
CA HIS A 32 -4.15 0.68 -5.17
C HIS A 32 -5.44 1.47 -5.38
N ALA A 33 -6.38 0.94 -6.16
CA ALA A 33 -7.71 1.54 -6.31
C ALA A 33 -8.45 1.64 -4.96
N ILE A 34 -8.44 0.57 -4.16
CA ILE A 34 -9.07 0.54 -2.84
C ILE A 34 -8.46 1.59 -1.90
N VAL A 35 -7.12 1.67 -1.81
CA VAL A 35 -6.44 2.69 -0.98
C VAL A 35 -6.79 4.09 -1.45
N ALA A 36 -6.80 4.33 -2.76
CA ALA A 36 -7.14 5.62 -3.32
C ALA A 36 -8.57 6.03 -2.97
N ASP A 37 -9.56 5.15 -3.11
CA ASP A 37 -10.96 5.43 -2.76
C ASP A 37 -11.15 5.64 -1.24
N ILE A 38 -10.49 4.84 -0.39
CA ILE A 38 -10.50 5.01 1.08
C ILE A 38 -9.90 6.36 1.48
N ALA A 39 -8.82 6.78 0.81
CA ALA A 39 -8.17 8.06 1.05
C ALA A 39 -9.04 9.23 0.56
N GLU A 40 -9.60 9.14 -0.64
CA GLU A 40 -10.48 10.14 -1.25
C GLU A 40 -11.70 10.43 -0.36
N ALA A 41 -12.34 9.38 0.17
CA ALA A 41 -13.47 9.48 1.09
C ALA A 41 -13.14 10.17 2.42
N ARG A 42 -11.85 10.29 2.77
CA ARG A 42 -11.36 10.89 4.03
C ARG A 42 -10.69 12.25 3.85
N LEU A 43 -10.62 12.77 2.63
CA LEU A 43 -10.06 14.10 2.39
C LEU A 43 -10.88 15.18 3.09
N SER A 44 -10.20 16.21 3.59
CA SER A 44 -10.90 17.43 3.99
C SER A 44 -11.56 18.08 2.77
N PRO A 45 -12.64 18.86 2.93
CA PRO A 45 -13.28 19.51 1.79
C PRO A 45 -12.34 20.41 0.98
N ALA A 46 -11.32 20.99 1.63
CA ALA A 46 -10.31 21.81 0.96
C ALA A 46 -9.30 20.97 0.16
N ALA A 47 -8.92 19.79 0.68
CA ALA A 47 -8.04 18.86 -0.02
C ALA A 47 -8.77 18.20 -1.21
N ALA A 48 -10.02 17.76 -1.01
CA ALA A 48 -10.86 17.18 -2.06
C ALA A 48 -10.98 18.10 -3.29
N ARG A 49 -11.30 19.39 -3.08
CA ARG A 49 -11.36 20.36 -4.18
C ARG A 49 -10.04 20.51 -4.95
N GLN A 50 -8.90 20.48 -4.25
CA GLN A 50 -7.60 20.57 -4.91
C GLN A 50 -7.26 19.31 -5.70
N VAL A 51 -7.65 18.14 -5.18
CA VAL A 51 -7.50 16.86 -5.88
C VAL A 51 -8.38 16.86 -7.12
N ASP A 52 -9.66 17.22 -7.03
CA ASP A 52 -10.59 17.33 -8.17
C ASP A 52 -10.03 18.23 -9.27
N ASP A 53 -9.52 19.40 -8.88
CA ASP A 53 -8.91 20.39 -9.78
C ASP A 53 -7.67 19.84 -10.52
N LEU A 54 -6.88 18.98 -9.87
CA LEU A 54 -5.72 18.34 -10.48
C LEU A 54 -6.15 17.20 -11.39
N LEU A 55 -7.05 16.32 -10.95
CA LEU A 55 -7.56 15.18 -11.72
C LEU A 55 -8.24 15.63 -13.03
N ALA A 56 -8.99 16.74 -12.97
CA ALA A 56 -9.69 17.29 -14.12
C ALA A 56 -8.77 17.70 -15.29
N LEU A 57 -7.46 17.94 -15.05
CA LEU A 57 -6.51 18.29 -16.11
C LEU A 57 -6.34 17.18 -17.15
N GLU A 58 -6.59 15.93 -16.76
CA GLU A 58 -6.55 14.76 -17.65
C GLU A 58 -7.93 14.09 -17.77
N GLY A 59 -9.00 14.74 -17.29
CA GLY A 59 -10.37 14.23 -17.38
C GLY A 59 -10.69 13.10 -16.39
N HIS A 60 -9.85 12.88 -15.39
CA HIS A 60 -10.15 11.97 -14.28
C HIS A 60 -11.13 12.63 -13.30
N ARG A 61 -11.90 11.80 -12.61
CA ARG A 61 -12.91 12.20 -11.62
C ARG A 61 -12.62 11.68 -10.22
N THR A 62 -11.84 10.62 -10.10
CA THR A 62 -11.58 9.92 -8.84
C THR A 62 -10.12 9.45 -8.79
N MET A 63 -9.55 9.38 -7.59
CA MET A 63 -8.15 9.02 -7.37
C MET A 63 -7.83 7.58 -7.79
N ASP A 64 -8.79 6.65 -7.72
CA ASP A 64 -8.63 5.25 -8.17
C ASP A 64 -8.24 5.15 -9.67
N GLN A 65 -8.66 6.10 -10.51
CA GLN A 65 -8.35 6.13 -11.94
C GLN A 65 -6.88 6.44 -12.25
N ILE A 66 -6.16 7.01 -11.30
CA ILE A 66 -4.74 7.34 -11.44
C ILE A 66 -3.84 6.44 -10.59
N ALA A 67 -4.42 5.63 -9.72
CA ALA A 67 -3.70 4.92 -8.67
C ALA A 67 -2.67 3.92 -9.21
N SER A 68 -2.90 3.31 -10.37
CA SER A 68 -1.97 2.36 -11.02
C SER A 68 -1.15 2.97 -12.17
N TRP A 69 -1.25 4.28 -12.38
CA TRP A 69 -0.46 4.96 -13.43
C TRP A 69 1.06 4.81 -13.21
N PRO A 70 1.59 4.91 -11.97
CA PRO A 70 3.00 4.67 -11.68
C PRO A 70 3.55 3.30 -12.12
N ASP A 71 2.83 2.20 -11.84
CA ASP A 71 3.21 0.87 -12.36
C ASP A 71 3.28 0.87 -13.88
N SER A 72 2.25 1.46 -14.50
CA SER A 72 2.09 1.44 -15.95
C SER A 72 3.21 2.21 -16.64
N ILE A 73 3.57 3.40 -16.13
CA ILE A 73 4.57 4.26 -16.77
C ILE A 73 5.98 3.68 -16.69
N GLY A 74 6.30 2.96 -15.60
CA GLY A 74 7.58 2.27 -15.42
C GLY A 74 7.80 1.11 -16.40
N HIS A 75 6.73 0.51 -16.91
CA HIS A 75 6.80 -0.59 -17.88
C HIS A 75 6.68 -0.17 -19.35
N ILE A 76 6.55 1.14 -19.61
CA ILE A 76 6.56 1.69 -20.96
C ILE A 76 7.99 2.11 -21.32
N PRO A 77 8.51 1.78 -22.53
CA PRO A 77 9.81 2.26 -22.96
C PRO A 77 9.88 3.79 -23.10
N PRO A 78 11.05 4.44 -22.87
CA PRO A 78 11.18 5.90 -22.95
C PRO A 78 10.77 6.48 -24.30
N GLU A 79 11.06 5.77 -25.40
CA GLU A 79 10.70 6.17 -26.76
C GLU A 79 9.18 6.18 -27.02
N ARG A 80 8.39 5.58 -26.11
CA ARG A 80 6.92 5.62 -26.11
C ARG A 80 6.36 6.52 -25.00
N GLY A 81 7.21 7.33 -24.37
CA GLY A 81 6.84 8.25 -23.30
C GLY A 81 6.75 7.62 -21.91
N GLY A 82 7.32 6.43 -21.73
CA GLY A 82 7.42 5.80 -20.40
C GLY A 82 8.60 6.28 -19.58
N ALA A 83 8.70 5.78 -18.36
CA ALA A 83 9.68 6.21 -17.36
C ALA A 83 10.24 4.99 -16.59
N PRO A 84 10.93 4.03 -17.23
CA PRO A 84 11.43 2.82 -16.56
C PRO A 84 12.43 3.11 -15.44
N GLU A 85 13.07 4.28 -15.42
CA GLU A 85 13.92 4.74 -14.33
C GLU A 85 13.17 4.93 -13.00
N THR A 86 11.83 4.95 -13.01
CA THR A 86 11.02 5.08 -11.80
C THR A 86 10.67 3.75 -11.17
N LEU A 87 10.93 2.60 -11.81
CA LEU A 87 10.65 1.28 -11.24
C LEU A 87 11.25 1.08 -9.83
N PRO A 88 12.48 1.54 -9.53
CA PRO A 88 13.02 1.44 -8.16
C PRO A 88 12.27 2.30 -7.13
N TRP A 89 11.47 3.28 -7.54
CA TRP A 89 10.78 4.18 -6.61
C TRP A 89 9.69 3.46 -5.81
N HIS A 90 9.22 2.30 -6.26
CA HIS A 90 8.12 1.54 -5.68
C HIS A 90 8.49 0.77 -4.40
N TYR A 91 9.78 0.64 -4.09
CA TYR A 91 10.24 -0.19 -2.97
C TYR A 91 11.47 0.38 -2.29
N VAL A 92 11.87 -0.27 -1.20
CA VAL A 92 13.14 -0.14 -0.50
C VAL A 92 13.54 -1.52 0.01
N ASP A 93 14.75 -1.95 -0.33
CA ASP A 93 15.22 -3.31 -0.01
C ASP A 93 15.88 -3.35 1.36
N ILE A 94 15.06 -3.43 2.42
CA ILE A 94 15.54 -3.55 3.80
C ILE A 94 15.73 -5.03 4.12
N ASP A 95 16.95 -5.46 4.42
CA ASP A 95 17.22 -6.83 4.86
C ASP A 95 16.36 -7.17 6.09
N VAL A 96 15.57 -8.25 6.01
CA VAL A 96 14.68 -8.70 7.10
C VAL A 96 15.43 -9.06 8.39
N ALA A 97 16.74 -9.30 8.33
CA ALA A 97 17.60 -9.49 9.49
C ALA A 97 18.13 -8.18 10.08
N ALA A 98 17.99 -7.05 9.37
CA ALA A 98 18.38 -5.74 9.86
C ALA A 98 17.42 -5.24 10.96
N PRO A 99 17.90 -4.41 11.90
CA PRO A 99 17.04 -3.83 12.94
C PRO A 99 16.05 -2.78 12.39
N GLY A 100 16.17 -2.39 11.12
CA GLY A 100 15.34 -1.43 10.43
C GLY A 100 16.09 -0.78 9.25
N TYR A 101 15.44 0.20 8.63
CA TYR A 101 15.97 0.96 7.50
C TYR A 101 17.33 1.61 7.79
N ALA A 102 18.25 1.50 6.83
CA ALA A 102 19.48 2.25 6.73
C ALA A 102 19.54 3.01 5.39
N ALA A 103 20.27 4.13 5.35
CA ALA A 103 20.42 4.92 4.13
C ALA A 103 21.00 4.11 2.95
N ALA A 104 21.78 3.06 3.23
CA ALA A 104 22.33 2.16 2.23
C ALA A 104 21.26 1.35 1.47
N ASP A 105 20.07 1.17 2.06
CA ASP A 105 18.94 0.44 1.46
C ASP A 105 18.27 1.27 0.34
N CYS A 106 18.65 2.54 0.19
CA CYS A 106 18.14 3.46 -0.82
C CYS A 106 19.28 4.05 -1.67
N PRO A 107 19.97 3.22 -2.48
CA PRO A 107 21.06 3.69 -3.30
C PRO A 107 20.60 4.80 -4.26
N ASP A 108 21.43 5.83 -4.39
CA ASP A 108 21.21 6.99 -5.28
C ASP A 108 19.89 7.75 -5.04
N GLY A 109 19.22 7.54 -3.90
CA GLY A 109 17.90 8.12 -3.63
C GLY A 109 16.79 7.59 -4.54
N ASN A 110 16.99 6.42 -5.15
CA ASN A 110 16.02 5.77 -6.05
C ASN A 110 15.21 4.71 -5.31
N CYS A 111 14.49 5.13 -4.27
CA CYS A 111 13.58 4.28 -3.50
C CYS A 111 12.38 5.07 -2.99
N VAL A 112 11.35 4.37 -2.51
CA VAL A 112 10.11 4.99 -2.00
C VAL A 112 10.37 5.99 -0.86
N VAL A 113 11.29 5.65 0.06
CA VAL A 113 11.62 6.47 1.25
C VAL A 113 12.21 7.83 0.86
N ALA A 114 13.00 7.90 -0.21
CA ALA A 114 13.59 9.14 -0.69
C ALA A 114 12.64 9.93 -1.59
N ARG A 115 11.88 9.25 -2.45
CA ARG A 115 11.04 9.91 -3.47
C ARG A 115 9.73 10.47 -2.90
N LEU A 116 9.10 9.77 -1.97
CA LEU A 116 7.81 10.18 -1.43
C LEU A 116 7.85 11.59 -0.78
N PRO A 117 8.83 11.95 0.08
CA PRO A 117 8.93 13.31 0.63
C PRO A 117 9.10 14.41 -0.44
N ASP A 118 9.88 14.13 -1.49
CA ASP A 118 10.09 15.07 -2.58
C ASP A 118 8.81 15.32 -3.38
N LEU A 119 8.05 14.26 -3.64
CA LEU A 119 6.76 14.34 -4.34
C LEU A 119 5.71 15.07 -3.50
N LEU A 120 5.65 14.80 -2.20
CA LEU A 120 4.78 15.54 -1.27
C LEU A 120 5.08 17.04 -1.27
N ARG A 121 6.35 17.43 -1.29
CA ARG A 121 6.78 18.83 -1.40
C ARG A 121 6.33 19.47 -2.71
N VAL A 122 6.44 18.76 -3.84
CA VAL A 122 5.95 19.26 -5.14
C VAL A 122 4.42 19.38 -5.15
N LEU A 123 3.71 18.39 -4.61
CA LEU A 123 2.25 18.38 -4.54
C LEU A 123 1.71 19.55 -3.69
N GLY A 124 2.36 19.81 -2.56
CA GLY A 124 2.03 20.89 -1.61
C GLY A 124 2.46 22.30 -2.05
N ASP A 125 3.36 22.43 -3.04
CA ASP A 125 3.80 23.73 -3.55
C ASP A 125 2.74 24.33 -4.49
N ALA A 126 2.01 25.34 -3.99
CA ALA A 126 0.99 26.04 -4.76
C ALA A 126 1.55 26.80 -5.99
N HIS A 127 2.86 27.07 -6.03
CA HIS A 127 3.52 27.73 -7.14
C HIS A 127 4.09 26.77 -8.18
N ALA A 128 4.13 25.46 -7.88
CA ALA A 128 4.55 24.46 -8.85
C ALA A 128 3.56 24.38 -10.04
N PRO A 129 4.04 24.13 -11.27
CA PRO A 129 3.16 23.93 -12.42
C PRO A 129 2.12 22.84 -12.16
N ARG A 130 0.86 23.10 -12.49
CA ARG A 130 -0.26 22.17 -12.22
C ARG A 130 -0.02 20.75 -12.74
N ALA A 131 0.57 20.61 -13.92
CA ALA A 131 0.93 19.30 -14.48
C ALA A 131 1.95 18.54 -13.63
N LYS A 132 2.93 19.24 -13.03
CA LYS A 132 3.89 18.63 -12.09
C LYS A 132 3.21 18.23 -10.78
N ARG A 133 2.28 19.05 -10.29
CA ARG A 133 1.47 18.73 -9.10
C ARG A 133 0.57 17.52 -9.35
N LEU A 134 -0.05 17.41 -10.53
CA LEU A 134 -0.82 16.21 -10.90
C LEU A 134 0.08 14.98 -10.96
N ALA A 135 1.23 15.03 -11.64
CA ALA A 135 2.16 13.90 -11.66
C ALA A 135 2.60 13.50 -10.23
N ALA A 136 2.88 14.49 -9.37
CA ALA A 136 3.19 14.24 -7.97
C ALA A 136 2.02 13.60 -7.20
N LEU A 137 0.77 14.03 -7.44
CA LEU A 137 -0.42 13.40 -6.86
C LEU A 137 -0.48 11.91 -7.25
N LYS A 138 -0.33 11.57 -8.53
CA LYS A 138 -0.34 10.17 -9.01
C LYS A 138 0.70 9.31 -8.29
N TRP A 139 1.92 9.82 -8.20
CA TRP A 139 3.00 9.13 -7.47
C TRP A 139 2.72 9.02 -5.97
N VAL A 140 2.23 10.07 -5.31
CA VAL A 140 1.93 10.03 -3.86
C VAL A 140 0.83 9.01 -3.56
N VAL A 141 -0.25 9.00 -4.35
CA VAL A 141 -1.36 8.03 -4.18
C VAL A 141 -0.84 6.60 -4.26
N HIS A 142 0.02 6.33 -5.22
CA HIS A 142 0.55 4.99 -5.45
C HIS A 142 1.58 4.58 -4.40
N LEU A 143 2.61 5.40 -4.19
CA LEU A 143 3.75 5.09 -3.31
C LEU A 143 3.37 5.00 -1.83
N VAL A 144 2.32 5.71 -1.40
CA VAL A 144 1.75 5.51 -0.07
C VAL A 144 1.11 4.13 0.03
N GLY A 145 0.50 3.58 -1.02
CA GLY A 145 0.07 2.18 -1.05
C GLY A 145 1.26 1.23 -0.96
N ASP A 146 2.23 1.40 -1.86
CA ASP A 146 3.43 0.54 -1.95
C ASP A 146 4.18 0.42 -0.63
N ILE A 147 4.46 1.52 0.06
CA ILE A 147 5.23 1.46 1.30
C ILE A 147 4.49 0.71 2.44
N HIS A 148 3.18 0.48 2.29
CA HIS A 148 2.39 -0.35 3.19
C HIS A 148 2.28 -1.81 2.71
N GLN A 149 2.82 -2.17 1.54
CA GLN A 149 3.11 -3.56 1.14
C GLN A 149 4.33 -4.04 1.91
N PRO A 150 4.24 -5.06 2.79
CA PRO A 150 5.40 -5.50 3.54
C PRO A 150 6.58 -5.92 2.67
N LEU A 151 6.34 -6.52 1.51
CA LEU A 151 7.38 -6.97 0.59
C LEU A 151 7.94 -5.89 -0.34
N HIS A 152 7.37 -4.68 -0.35
CA HIS A 152 8.01 -3.51 -0.95
C HIS A 152 9.02 -2.85 -0.01
N ALA A 153 9.09 -3.31 1.24
CA ALA A 153 10.02 -2.81 2.26
C ALA A 153 10.85 -3.94 2.89
N ALA A 154 11.05 -5.04 2.17
CA ALA A 154 11.73 -6.23 2.66
C ALA A 154 12.60 -6.88 1.59
N GLU A 155 13.79 -7.31 1.99
CA GLU A 155 14.71 -8.11 1.19
C GLU A 155 15.15 -9.33 2.01
N ARG A 156 15.25 -10.48 1.35
CA ARG A 156 15.97 -11.62 1.91
C ARG A 156 16.73 -12.39 0.83
N ASP A 157 18.04 -12.52 0.96
CA ASP A 157 18.88 -13.38 0.10
C ASP A 157 18.68 -13.14 -1.41
N HIS A 158 18.56 -11.87 -1.82
CA HIS A 158 18.31 -11.42 -3.19
C HIS A 158 16.99 -11.94 -3.79
N ASP A 159 15.98 -12.17 -2.94
CA ASP A 159 14.69 -12.66 -3.37
C ASP A 159 13.80 -11.60 -4.05
N LYS A 160 14.27 -10.35 -4.11
CA LYS A 160 13.59 -9.19 -4.73
C LYS A 160 12.21 -8.96 -4.12
N GLY A 161 12.15 -8.80 -2.80
CA GLY A 161 10.90 -8.68 -2.06
C GLY A 161 10.02 -9.92 -2.23
N GLY A 162 10.59 -11.12 -2.19
CA GLY A 162 9.84 -12.37 -2.34
C GLY A 162 9.41 -12.71 -3.78
N ASN A 163 9.78 -11.94 -4.80
CA ASN A 163 9.49 -12.27 -6.20
C ASN A 163 10.12 -13.59 -6.67
N MET A 164 11.25 -13.97 -6.07
CA MET A 164 11.95 -15.22 -6.35
C MET A 164 11.43 -16.41 -5.53
N VAL A 165 10.54 -16.18 -4.56
CA VAL A 165 10.00 -17.22 -3.68
C VAL A 165 8.71 -17.76 -4.28
N LYS A 166 8.77 -18.94 -4.91
CA LYS A 166 7.58 -19.60 -5.46
C LYS A 166 6.72 -20.20 -4.34
N VAL A 167 5.40 -20.01 -4.45
CA VAL A 167 4.44 -20.46 -3.44
C VAL A 167 3.21 -21.11 -4.08
N SER A 168 2.45 -21.83 -3.28
CA SER A 168 1.09 -22.24 -3.59
C SER A 168 0.14 -21.69 -2.53
N TYR A 169 -1.02 -21.22 -2.95
CA TYR A 169 -2.06 -20.69 -2.07
C TYR A 169 -3.35 -21.46 -2.30
N PHE A 170 -3.82 -22.18 -1.28
CA PHE A 170 -4.97 -23.11 -1.37
C PHE A 170 -4.93 -24.10 -2.56
N GLY A 171 -3.72 -24.55 -2.93
CA GLY A 171 -3.51 -25.46 -4.06
C GLY A 171 -3.41 -24.76 -5.43
N GLU A 172 -3.70 -23.46 -5.50
CA GLU A 172 -3.45 -22.66 -6.68
C GLU A 172 -1.97 -22.26 -6.76
N THR A 173 -1.43 -22.27 -7.96
CA THR A 173 -0.03 -21.91 -8.25
C THR A 173 0.08 -20.90 -9.38
N ARG A 174 -1.06 -20.47 -9.97
CA ARG A 174 -1.11 -19.74 -11.25
C ARG A 174 -0.16 -20.37 -12.28
N ASN A 175 -0.28 -21.68 -12.50
CA ASN A 175 0.61 -22.49 -13.35
C ASN A 175 2.11 -22.39 -12.98
N GLY A 176 2.42 -22.35 -11.68
CA GLY A 176 3.78 -22.20 -11.16
C GLY A 176 4.35 -20.78 -11.21
N HIS A 177 3.56 -19.80 -11.65
CA HIS A 177 4.00 -18.41 -11.71
C HIS A 177 3.80 -17.65 -10.40
N LEU A 178 2.89 -18.08 -9.53
CA LEU A 178 2.65 -17.45 -8.24
C LEU A 178 3.93 -17.42 -7.39
N ASN A 179 4.28 -16.24 -6.91
CA ASN A 179 5.37 -16.02 -5.97
C ASN A 179 4.84 -15.28 -4.73
N LEU A 180 5.64 -15.20 -3.68
CA LEU A 180 5.23 -14.58 -2.43
C LEU A 180 4.81 -13.12 -2.65
N HIS A 181 5.53 -12.39 -3.50
CA HIS A 181 5.21 -11.00 -3.83
C HIS A 181 3.82 -10.85 -4.47
N SER A 182 3.54 -11.55 -5.57
CA SER A 182 2.24 -11.49 -6.26
C SER A 182 1.10 -12.10 -5.45
N LEU A 183 1.37 -13.00 -4.49
CA LEU A 183 0.39 -13.41 -3.50
C LEU A 183 0.01 -12.24 -2.57
N TRP A 184 1.00 -11.46 -2.13
CA TRP A 184 0.84 -10.25 -1.32
C TRP A 184 0.46 -8.99 -2.10
N ASP A 185 0.51 -8.98 -3.43
CA ASP A 185 -0.04 -7.88 -4.24
C ASP A 185 -1.48 -8.17 -4.64
N GLU A 186 -1.77 -9.41 -5.03
CA GLU A 186 -3.06 -9.73 -5.64
C GLU A 186 -3.74 -10.90 -4.95
N GLY A 187 -3.02 -12.01 -4.77
CA GLY A 187 -3.65 -13.31 -4.47
C GLY A 187 -4.49 -13.34 -3.20
N ILE A 188 -4.04 -12.72 -2.11
CA ILE A 188 -4.81 -12.65 -0.86
C ILE A 188 -6.06 -11.80 -1.06
N LEU A 189 -5.92 -10.59 -1.64
CA LEU A 189 -7.05 -9.68 -1.84
C LEU A 189 -8.10 -10.29 -2.77
N GLU A 190 -7.68 -10.84 -3.91
CA GLU A 190 -8.57 -11.46 -4.90
C GLU A 190 -9.33 -12.63 -4.28
N HIS A 191 -8.68 -13.44 -3.44
CA HIS A 191 -9.34 -14.53 -2.73
C HIS A 191 -10.37 -14.05 -1.71
N GLU A 192 -10.03 -13.08 -0.86
CA GLU A 192 -10.91 -12.61 0.22
C GLU A 192 -12.12 -11.82 -0.30
N THR A 193 -11.95 -11.08 -1.40
CA THR A 193 -12.96 -10.14 -1.92
C THR A 193 -13.67 -10.64 -3.18
N GLY A 194 -13.12 -11.66 -3.83
CA GLY A 194 -13.57 -12.10 -5.16
C GLY A 194 -13.35 -11.05 -6.25
N LEU A 195 -12.53 -10.03 -6.00
CA LEU A 195 -12.01 -9.15 -7.05
C LEU A 195 -11.06 -9.93 -7.95
N THR A 196 -10.95 -9.50 -9.20
CA THR A 196 -10.02 -10.10 -10.15
C THR A 196 -9.37 -9.01 -10.98
N THR A 197 -8.09 -9.21 -11.29
CA THR A 197 -7.39 -8.41 -12.27
C THR A 197 -7.61 -9.02 -13.65
N GLY A 198 -8.24 -8.26 -14.54
CA GLY A 198 -8.54 -8.68 -15.91
C GLY A 198 -7.31 -8.67 -16.82
N PRO A 199 -7.49 -9.06 -18.10
CA PRO A 199 -6.43 -8.95 -19.11
C PRO A 199 -5.85 -7.54 -19.17
N HIS A 200 -4.54 -7.43 -19.43
CA HIS A 200 -3.82 -6.16 -19.48
C HIS A 200 -3.92 -5.33 -18.19
N TYR A 201 -4.00 -6.01 -17.03
CA TYR A 201 -4.12 -5.38 -15.72
C TYR A 201 -5.38 -4.50 -15.56
N ALA A 202 -6.46 -4.83 -16.29
CA ALA A 202 -7.71 -4.11 -16.19
C ALA A 202 -8.39 -4.37 -14.83
N ILE A 203 -8.82 -3.29 -14.17
CA ILE A 203 -9.46 -3.34 -12.85
C ILE A 203 -10.93 -2.94 -12.99
N ASP A 204 -11.82 -3.65 -12.29
CA ASP A 204 -13.20 -3.19 -12.12
C ASP A 204 -13.26 -2.15 -10.99
N LEU A 205 -13.04 -0.89 -11.35
CA LEU A 205 -13.05 0.24 -10.42
C LEU A 205 -14.39 0.39 -9.67
N ALA A 206 -15.51 -0.07 -10.24
CA ALA A 206 -16.79 -0.01 -9.54
C ALA A 206 -16.83 -1.02 -8.39
N ARG A 207 -16.34 -2.25 -8.62
CA ARG A 207 -16.24 -3.27 -7.56
C ARG A 207 -15.16 -2.94 -6.54
N ALA A 208 -13.99 -2.46 -6.97
CA ALA A 208 -12.93 -2.01 -6.07
C ALA A 208 -13.45 -0.92 -5.12
N ARG A 209 -14.22 0.06 -5.63
CA ARG A 209 -14.85 1.10 -4.81
C ARG A 209 -15.88 0.58 -3.82
N GLN A 210 -16.63 -0.47 -4.19
CA GLN A 210 -17.57 -1.11 -3.25
C GLN A 210 -16.81 -1.76 -2.09
N GLU A 211 -15.71 -2.45 -2.37
CA GLU A 211 -14.85 -3.04 -1.35
C GLU A 211 -14.20 -1.95 -0.48
N ALA A 212 -13.72 -0.87 -1.11
CA ALA A 212 -13.19 0.30 -0.42
C ALA A 212 -14.21 0.88 0.57
N ALA A 213 -15.48 0.99 0.20
CA ALA A 213 -16.54 1.47 1.10
C ALA A 213 -16.75 0.53 2.30
N ILE A 214 -16.76 -0.79 2.09
CA ILE A 214 -16.89 -1.79 3.16
C ILE A 214 -15.72 -1.66 4.16
N LEU A 215 -14.49 -1.60 3.65
CA LEU A 215 -13.28 -1.46 4.46
C LEU A 215 -13.24 -0.10 5.17
N ASN A 216 -13.64 0.95 4.47
CA ASN A 216 -13.73 2.31 4.99
C ASN A 216 -14.64 2.38 6.22
N ASP A 217 -15.80 1.73 6.16
CA ASP A 217 -16.79 1.71 7.24
C ASP A 217 -16.32 0.89 8.45
N ALA A 218 -15.40 -0.05 8.26
CA ALA A 218 -14.79 -0.84 9.32
C ALA A 218 -13.65 -0.12 10.07
N ILE A 219 -13.19 1.03 9.57
CA ILE A 219 -12.14 1.85 10.21
C ILE A 219 -12.80 2.67 11.32
N THR A 220 -12.40 2.38 12.56
CA THR A 220 -12.90 3.12 13.72
C THR A 220 -12.26 4.51 13.83
N PRO A 221 -12.91 5.49 14.49
CA PRO A 221 -12.30 6.78 14.75
C PRO A 221 -10.95 6.70 15.49
N GLY A 222 -10.82 5.74 16.42
CA GLY A 222 -9.56 5.52 17.13
C GLY A 222 -8.43 5.04 16.22
N GLN A 223 -8.74 4.19 15.23
CA GLN A 223 -7.76 3.76 14.23
C GLN A 223 -7.37 4.90 13.30
N ALA A 224 -8.35 5.65 12.79
CA ALA A 224 -8.09 6.81 11.96
C ALA A 224 -7.21 7.85 12.70
N ALA A 225 -7.48 8.10 13.98
CA ALA A 225 -6.67 8.98 14.81
C ALA A 225 -5.26 8.44 15.09
N ALA A 226 -5.11 7.12 15.26
CA ALA A 226 -3.80 6.49 15.46
C ALA A 226 -2.91 6.53 14.20
N TRP A 227 -3.52 6.54 13.02
CA TRP A 227 -2.81 6.63 11.73
C TRP A 227 -2.57 8.06 11.27
N ALA A 228 -3.32 9.04 11.80
CA ALA A 228 -3.09 10.44 11.50
C ALA A 228 -1.71 10.88 12.02
N PRO A 229 -0.95 11.68 11.25
CA PRO A 229 0.31 12.24 11.72
C PRO A 229 0.09 13.01 13.02
N GLN A 230 0.77 12.61 14.09
CA GLN A 230 0.72 13.38 15.35
C GLN A 230 1.36 14.75 15.10
N GLY A 231 0.56 15.81 15.13
CA GLY A 231 1.06 17.20 15.15
C GLY A 231 0.95 18.02 13.86
N LEU A 232 0.18 17.60 12.84
CA LEU A 232 -0.21 18.53 11.77
C LEU A 232 -1.51 19.26 12.17
N PRO A 233 -1.55 20.61 12.17
CA PRO A 233 -2.81 21.33 12.35
C PRO A 233 -3.75 21.04 11.18
N GLY A 234 -5.01 20.75 11.50
CA GLY A 234 -6.08 20.53 10.54
C GLY A 234 -6.55 21.79 9.81
#